data_AF-A0A6J2JV13-F1
#
_entry.id   AF-A0A6J2JV13-F1
#
_cell.length_a   1.000
_cell.length_b   1.000
_cell.length_c   1.000
_cell.angle_alpha   90.00
_cell.angle_beta   90.00
_cell.angle_gamma   90.00
#
_symmetry.space_group_name_H-M   'P 1'
#
loop_
_entity.id
_entity.type
_entity.pdbx_description
1 polymer ?
#
loop_
_entity_poly.entity_id
_entity_poly.type
_entity_poly.pdbx_seq_one_letter_code
_entity_poly.pdbx_strand_id
1 'polypeptide(L)'
;MQERLVADNADLEVKRYILYKELMTKDQNLETCRAQIKRLQGELKLLSKENCALLEKIHKNNPKGDAGVVVQDNRCENHENIEICEQDNRVFDVTQAQELINKLEDYKCSSVDLEKQLLELETEVRHIQVEMESVKCAAGACRGGGGQNTCFEQPAGGPPVPPMSRACGVCPPCPATCNPNAPPTPAEKEAQKLGIQLRQTEENFKTKVTECAMLRAELVKKKEELEKERCQHRETQNKLRELEMKFEGLATHTNMLMGSKEQAFEQEVNVRALKQCYREAREEIDELRTLMKEQNDQLQDYRVKYLQAQQLVEEQRRQMDMMDMDNTRISEQINLEIQRVKLKFQEKLQELAPIPDLLKATQMRLKDAQQAQAIAEHNAEQLARELNCAREKVHVLLHNSLKPPEKPPERGGDEKQMALLNQRISQLAENNISLKSEIERLKASVIRTEESALANEKRLQEKMHECAQLGGELDRTRDEASRALQRAHEQTETVRKCLQTTVAELERQLAASRAQVSTAEKEREELKNRLHWQMKRLTENFEQAQLRILGLQTQVQSLRRTASSTGDGDGENQECTCKNFFDNP
;
A
#
# COMPACT_ATOMS: atom_id res chain seq x y z
N MET A 1 -57.92 -35.19 -42.11
CA MET A 1 -56.79 -34.58 -42.86
C MET A 1 -56.68 -33.10 -42.54
N GLN A 2 -57.72 -32.30 -42.86
CA GLN A 2 -57.70 -30.84 -42.70
C GLN A 2 -57.39 -30.36 -41.27
N GLU A 3 -57.94 -31.02 -40.24
CA GLU A 3 -57.62 -30.74 -38.82
C GLU A 3 -56.14 -30.98 -38.48
N ARG A 4 -55.50 -31.97 -39.12
CA ARG A 4 -54.08 -32.27 -38.91
C ARG A 4 -53.22 -31.14 -39.46
N LEU A 5 -53.52 -30.68 -40.68
CA LEU A 5 -52.89 -29.50 -41.27
C LEU A 5 -53.09 -28.23 -40.43
N VAL A 6 -54.25 -28.06 -39.77
CA VAL A 6 -54.48 -26.94 -38.84
C VAL A 6 -53.60 -27.05 -37.59
N ALA A 7 -53.48 -28.25 -37.01
CA ALA A 7 -52.59 -28.49 -35.87
C ALA A 7 -51.10 -28.29 -36.23
N ASP A 8 -50.66 -28.86 -37.35
CA ASP A 8 -49.28 -28.73 -37.84
C ASP A 8 -48.93 -27.25 -38.12
N ASN A 9 -49.87 -26.47 -38.67
CA ASN A 9 -49.66 -25.05 -38.95
C ASN A 9 -49.63 -24.19 -37.68
N ALA A 10 -50.45 -24.50 -36.67
CA ALA A 10 -50.42 -23.83 -35.37
C ALA A 10 -49.09 -24.08 -34.62
N ASP A 11 -48.59 -25.32 -34.66
CA ASP A 11 -47.29 -25.70 -34.07
C ASP A 11 -46.11 -25.03 -34.80
N LEU A 12 -46.22 -24.84 -36.13
CA LEU A 12 -45.28 -24.02 -36.91
C LEU A 12 -45.34 -22.53 -36.54
N GLU A 13 -46.51 -21.94 -36.25
CA GLU A 13 -46.59 -20.55 -35.78
C GLU A 13 -45.98 -20.37 -34.37
N VAL A 14 -46.17 -21.33 -33.46
CA VAL A 14 -45.51 -21.35 -32.15
C VAL A 14 -43.99 -21.42 -32.32
N LYS A 15 -43.48 -22.31 -33.17
CA LYS A 15 -42.04 -22.41 -33.49
C LYS A 15 -41.50 -21.11 -34.11
N ARG A 16 -42.25 -20.49 -35.04
CA ARG A 16 -41.91 -19.17 -35.62
C ARG A 16 -41.78 -18.10 -34.54
N TYR A 17 -42.70 -18.05 -33.58
CA TYR A 17 -42.68 -17.08 -32.47
C TYR A 17 -41.48 -17.28 -31.53
N ILE A 18 -41.16 -18.53 -31.19
CA ILE A 18 -39.98 -18.87 -30.36
C ILE A 18 -38.68 -18.42 -31.06
N LEU A 19 -38.51 -18.78 -32.34
CA LEU A 19 -37.34 -18.38 -33.14
C LEU A 19 -37.21 -16.86 -33.25
N TYR A 20 -38.31 -16.12 -33.39
CA TYR A 20 -38.30 -14.65 -33.45
C TYR A 20 -37.86 -14.02 -32.12
N LYS A 21 -38.26 -14.61 -30.99
CA LYS A 21 -37.84 -14.19 -29.65
C LYS A 21 -36.36 -14.49 -29.39
N GLU A 22 -35.88 -15.66 -29.82
CA GLU A 22 -34.46 -16.01 -29.73
C GLU A 22 -33.58 -15.10 -30.59
N LEU A 23 -34.03 -14.77 -31.81
CA LEU A 23 -33.33 -13.85 -32.72
C LEU A 23 -33.16 -12.47 -32.09
N MET A 24 -34.25 -11.85 -31.61
CA MET A 24 -34.22 -10.56 -30.91
C MET A 24 -33.29 -10.58 -29.69
N THR A 25 -33.27 -11.70 -28.94
CA THR A 25 -32.37 -11.87 -27.78
C THR A 25 -30.90 -11.96 -28.22
N LYS A 26 -30.61 -12.67 -29.32
CA LYS A 26 -29.25 -12.76 -29.87
C LYS A 26 -28.77 -11.42 -30.44
N ASP A 27 -29.61 -10.68 -31.16
CA ASP A 27 -29.26 -9.35 -31.67
C ASP A 27 -28.94 -8.37 -30.54
N GLN A 28 -29.75 -8.34 -29.47
CA GLN A 28 -29.50 -7.47 -28.31
C GLN A 28 -28.20 -7.84 -27.55
N ASN A 29 -27.86 -9.12 -27.48
CA ASN A 29 -26.56 -9.57 -26.97
C ASN A 29 -25.40 -9.16 -27.89
N LEU A 30 -25.58 -9.25 -29.21
CA LEU A 30 -24.59 -8.85 -30.22
C LEU A 30 -24.33 -7.34 -30.17
N GLU A 31 -25.37 -6.52 -29.99
CA GLU A 31 -25.26 -5.07 -29.76
C GLU A 31 -24.46 -4.75 -28.48
N THR A 32 -24.69 -5.52 -27.41
CA THR A 32 -23.97 -5.37 -26.13
C THR A 32 -22.48 -5.73 -26.30
N CYS A 33 -22.17 -6.82 -26.99
CA CYS A 33 -20.78 -7.20 -27.32
C CYS A 33 -20.09 -6.13 -28.19
N ARG A 34 -20.78 -5.56 -29.19
CA ARG A 34 -20.26 -4.45 -30.01
C ARG A 34 -19.93 -3.21 -29.16
N ALA A 35 -20.78 -2.87 -28.19
CA ALA A 35 -20.54 -1.76 -27.28
C ALA A 35 -19.32 -2.01 -26.36
N GLN A 36 -19.17 -3.24 -25.85
CA GLN A 36 -18.03 -3.63 -25.01
C GLN A 36 -16.70 -3.66 -25.79
N ILE A 37 -16.70 -4.17 -27.03
CA ILE A 37 -15.52 -4.10 -27.93
C ILE A 37 -15.12 -2.64 -28.18
N LYS A 38 -16.07 -1.75 -28.47
CA LYS A 38 -15.78 -0.30 -28.64
C LYS A 38 -15.17 0.33 -27.38
N ARG A 39 -15.58 -0.11 -26.18
CA ARG A 39 -15.01 0.37 -24.91
C ARG A 39 -13.56 -0.10 -24.73
N LEU A 40 -13.31 -1.40 -24.89
CA LEU A 40 -11.97 -1.99 -24.81
C LEU A 40 -11.00 -1.39 -25.84
N GLN A 41 -11.48 -1.09 -27.06
CA GLN A 41 -10.71 -0.36 -28.08
C GLN A 41 -10.41 1.10 -27.70
N GLY A 42 -11.22 1.72 -26.85
CA GLY A 42 -10.97 3.03 -26.26
C GLY A 42 -9.91 2.96 -25.16
N GLU A 43 -10.07 2.02 -24.24
CA GLU A 43 -9.13 1.74 -23.13
C GLU A 43 -7.73 1.40 -23.66
N LEU A 44 -7.61 0.52 -24.67
CA LEU A 44 -6.34 0.17 -25.32
C LEU A 44 -5.63 1.39 -25.93
N LYS A 45 -6.39 2.32 -26.52
CA LYS A 45 -5.85 3.58 -27.08
C LYS A 45 -5.44 4.58 -25.99
N LEU A 46 -5.99 4.46 -24.80
CA LEU A 46 -5.61 5.28 -23.64
C LEU A 46 -4.32 4.74 -23.02
N LEU A 47 -4.28 3.42 -22.75
CA LEU A 47 -3.09 2.70 -22.27
C LEU A 47 -1.89 2.85 -23.21
N SER A 48 -2.12 2.82 -24.53
CA SER A 48 -1.08 3.07 -25.54
C SER A 48 -0.47 4.48 -25.43
N LYS A 49 -1.30 5.51 -25.19
CA LYS A 49 -0.82 6.89 -24.99
C LYS A 49 -0.05 7.03 -23.67
N GLU A 50 -0.52 6.38 -22.61
CA GLU A 50 0.14 6.37 -21.31
C GLU A 50 1.51 5.69 -21.39
N ASN A 51 1.60 4.55 -22.08
CA ASN A 51 2.88 3.88 -22.35
C ASN A 51 3.83 4.76 -23.19
N CYS A 52 3.36 5.45 -24.22
CA CYS A 52 4.19 6.42 -24.95
C CYS A 52 4.67 7.57 -24.04
N ALA A 53 3.80 8.11 -23.18
CA ALA A 53 4.15 9.18 -22.25
C ALA A 53 5.12 8.70 -21.13
N LEU A 54 5.05 7.43 -20.74
CA LEU A 54 6.00 6.80 -19.82
C LEU A 54 7.36 6.56 -20.48
N LEU A 55 7.40 6.08 -21.73
CA LEU A 55 8.63 5.94 -22.53
C LEU A 55 9.29 7.31 -22.74
N GLU A 56 8.53 8.36 -23.07
CA GLU A 56 9.05 9.73 -23.13
C GLU A 56 9.64 10.21 -21.79
N LYS A 57 8.99 9.88 -20.65
CA LYS A 57 9.52 10.22 -19.32
C LYS A 57 10.80 9.45 -19.00
N ILE A 58 10.88 8.16 -19.35
CA ILE A 58 12.09 7.34 -19.17
C ILE A 58 13.25 7.93 -20.00
N HIS A 59 13.00 8.30 -21.26
CA HIS A 59 14.00 8.94 -22.12
C HIS A 59 14.43 10.32 -21.61
N LYS A 60 13.51 11.12 -21.05
CA LYS A 60 13.81 12.45 -20.47
C LYS A 60 14.54 12.35 -19.12
N ASN A 61 14.31 11.29 -18.36
CA ASN A 61 14.92 11.06 -17.04
C ASN A 61 16.30 10.38 -17.10
N ASN A 62 16.78 9.96 -18.28
CA ASN A 62 18.10 9.36 -18.45
C ASN A 62 19.05 10.20 -19.36
N PRO A 63 19.43 11.42 -18.95
CA PRO A 63 20.34 12.27 -19.73
C PRO A 63 21.79 11.81 -19.61
N LYS A 64 22.34 11.30 -20.73
CA LYS A 64 23.74 10.92 -21.03
C LYS A 64 24.15 9.47 -20.74
N GLY A 65 24.21 8.70 -21.83
CA GLY A 65 25.07 7.54 -22.01
C GLY A 65 25.29 7.34 -23.51
N ASP A 66 26.42 7.84 -24.04
CA ASP A 66 26.67 7.85 -25.49
C ASP A 66 27.02 6.45 -26.03
N ALA A 67 26.13 5.86 -26.83
CA ALA A 67 26.46 4.87 -27.85
C ALA A 67 25.32 4.70 -28.88
N GLY A 68 25.67 4.60 -30.16
CA GLY A 68 24.80 4.01 -31.20
C GLY A 68 23.71 4.90 -31.80
N VAL A 69 24.08 5.76 -32.76
CA VAL A 69 23.10 6.32 -33.71
C VAL A 69 22.63 5.21 -34.65
N VAL A 70 21.36 4.82 -34.54
CA VAL A 70 20.64 4.13 -35.61
C VAL A 70 19.42 4.98 -35.97
N VAL A 71 19.52 5.71 -37.07
CA VAL A 71 18.35 6.33 -37.70
C VAL A 71 17.60 5.23 -38.43
N GLN A 72 16.35 5.00 -38.05
CA GLN A 72 15.42 4.26 -38.90
C GLN A 72 14.05 4.94 -38.85
N ASP A 73 13.78 5.74 -39.88
CA ASP A 73 12.41 6.07 -40.25
C ASP A 73 11.62 4.77 -40.44
N ASN A 74 10.39 4.72 -39.93
CA ASN A 74 9.30 4.21 -40.75
C ASN A 74 7.93 4.72 -40.29
N ARG A 75 7.04 4.86 -41.28
CA ARG A 75 5.64 5.23 -41.07
C ARG A 75 4.79 3.99 -40.86
N CYS A 76 3.61 4.17 -40.28
CA CYS A 76 2.60 3.12 -40.22
C CYS A 76 1.99 2.89 -41.61
N GLU A 77 2.14 1.69 -42.16
CA GLU A 77 1.20 1.10 -43.12
C GLU A 77 0.90 -0.35 -42.70
N ASN A 78 -0.26 -0.88 -43.12
CA ASN A 78 -0.75 -2.18 -42.67
C ASN A 78 -0.33 -3.29 -43.64
N HIS A 79 -0.01 -4.48 -43.12
CA HIS A 79 -0.68 -5.71 -43.57
C HIS A 79 -0.46 -6.89 -42.60
N GLU A 80 -1.29 -7.92 -42.74
CA GLU A 80 -1.10 -9.19 -42.03
C GLU A 80 0.07 -9.99 -42.64
N ASN A 81 0.83 -10.67 -41.78
CA ASN A 81 1.09 -12.10 -41.93
C ASN A 81 1.63 -12.71 -40.63
N ILE A 82 1.49 -14.03 -40.51
CA ILE A 82 2.04 -14.82 -39.39
C ILE A 82 3.40 -15.36 -39.83
N GLU A 83 4.46 -15.00 -39.11
CA GLU A 83 5.73 -15.74 -39.20
C GLU A 83 6.39 -15.84 -37.81
N ILE A 84 7.05 -16.97 -37.57
CA ILE A 84 7.55 -17.36 -36.24
C ILE A 84 8.98 -16.84 -36.08
N CYS A 85 9.29 -16.19 -34.96
CA CYS A 85 10.66 -15.75 -34.67
C CYS A 85 11.07 -16.11 -33.22
N GLU A 86 11.78 -17.22 -33.08
CA GLU A 86 12.50 -17.57 -31.86
C GLU A 86 13.83 -16.79 -31.79
N GLN A 87 13.86 -15.59 -31.17
CA GLN A 87 15.09 -14.96 -30.67
C GLN A 87 14.82 -13.64 -29.93
N ASP A 88 14.94 -13.64 -28.59
CA ASP A 88 15.64 -12.57 -27.85
C ASP A 88 16.05 -13.08 -26.46
N ASN A 89 17.01 -14.02 -26.42
CA ASN A 89 17.49 -14.62 -25.17
C ASN A 89 18.47 -13.66 -24.48
N ARG A 90 17.94 -12.56 -23.92
CA ARG A 90 18.74 -11.50 -23.30
C ARG A 90 19.50 -12.05 -22.10
N VAL A 91 20.83 -12.14 -22.26
CA VAL A 91 21.75 -12.48 -21.19
C VAL A 91 21.53 -11.51 -20.03
N PHE A 92 21.13 -12.06 -18.88
CA PHE A 92 20.99 -11.29 -17.65
C PHE A 92 22.35 -10.67 -17.30
N ASP A 93 22.41 -9.37 -17.04
CA ASP A 93 23.69 -8.70 -16.76
C ASP A 93 24.20 -9.05 -15.35
N VAL A 94 24.93 -10.16 -15.28
CA VAL A 94 25.55 -10.68 -14.06
C VAL A 94 26.50 -9.66 -13.43
N THR A 95 27.04 -8.70 -14.20
CA THR A 95 27.99 -7.71 -13.67
C THR A 95 27.31 -6.72 -12.70
N GLN A 96 26.12 -6.21 -13.05
CA GLN A 96 25.34 -5.35 -12.15
C GLN A 96 24.85 -6.09 -10.90
N ALA A 97 24.43 -7.36 -11.07
CA ALA A 97 24.05 -8.20 -9.94
C ALA A 97 25.25 -8.45 -8.99
N GLN A 98 26.43 -8.72 -9.53
CA GLN A 98 27.65 -8.93 -8.74
C GLN A 98 28.13 -7.64 -8.07
N GLU A 99 28.02 -6.47 -8.73
CA GLU A 99 28.30 -5.18 -8.09
C GLU A 99 27.38 -4.91 -6.90
N LEU A 100 26.08 -5.23 -7.00
CA LEU A 100 25.14 -5.10 -5.89
C LEU A 100 25.47 -6.04 -4.73
N ILE A 101 25.86 -7.28 -5.01
CA ILE A 101 26.33 -8.25 -4.01
C ILE A 101 27.59 -7.72 -3.30
N ASN A 102 28.60 -7.27 -4.05
CA ASN A 102 29.84 -6.75 -3.48
C ASN A 102 29.57 -5.54 -2.56
N LYS A 103 28.76 -4.58 -3.02
CA LYS A 103 28.37 -3.39 -2.22
C LYS A 103 27.61 -3.78 -0.94
N LEU A 104 26.78 -4.81 -0.98
CA LEU A 104 26.09 -5.34 0.20
C LEU A 104 27.06 -5.99 1.20
N GLU A 105 28.08 -6.70 0.72
CA GLU A 105 29.13 -7.27 1.56
C GLU A 105 30.01 -6.16 2.20
N ASP A 106 30.34 -5.10 1.44
CA ASP A 106 31.05 -3.91 1.95
C ASP A 106 30.25 -3.19 3.06
N TYR A 107 28.94 -2.95 2.85
CA TYR A 107 28.07 -2.36 3.88
C TYR A 107 27.99 -3.23 5.14
N LYS A 108 27.94 -4.56 4.98
CA LYS A 108 27.91 -5.52 6.08
C LYS A 108 29.20 -5.52 6.89
N CYS A 109 30.37 -5.45 6.25
CA CYS A 109 31.65 -5.24 6.94
C CYS A 109 31.69 -3.90 7.69
N SER A 110 31.27 -2.81 7.03
CA SER A 110 31.20 -1.48 7.66
C SER A 110 30.24 -1.41 8.85
N SER A 111 29.13 -2.16 8.83
CA SER A 111 28.23 -2.29 9.99
C SER A 111 28.93 -2.91 11.19
N VAL A 112 29.70 -3.99 10.99
CA VAL A 112 30.43 -4.66 12.07
C VAL A 112 31.52 -3.76 12.66
N ASP A 113 32.22 -2.97 11.83
CA ASP A 113 33.20 -1.99 12.31
C ASP A 113 32.54 -0.84 13.10
N LEU A 114 31.35 -0.39 12.71
CA LEU A 114 30.57 0.61 13.45
C LEU A 114 29.99 0.06 14.76
N GLU A 115 29.50 -1.19 14.77
CA GLU A 115 29.06 -1.89 15.98
C GLU A 115 30.22 -2.07 16.97
N LYS A 116 31.42 -2.37 16.47
CA LYS A 116 32.64 -2.46 17.28
C LYS A 116 33.04 -1.09 17.86
N GLN A 117 33.01 -0.01 17.07
CA GLN A 117 33.28 1.34 17.55
C GLN A 117 32.26 1.81 18.60
N LEU A 118 30.98 1.47 18.42
CA LEU A 118 29.93 1.73 19.41
C LEU A 118 30.19 0.97 20.72
N LEU A 119 30.56 -0.32 20.66
CA LEU A 119 30.92 -1.09 21.85
C LEU A 119 32.14 -0.52 22.59
N GLU A 120 33.16 -0.06 21.86
CA GLU A 120 34.34 0.59 22.44
C GLU A 120 33.95 1.91 23.14
N LEU A 121 33.17 2.78 22.49
CA LEU A 121 32.60 3.99 23.08
C LEU A 121 31.71 3.70 24.30
N GLU A 122 30.86 2.67 24.26
CA GLU A 122 30.05 2.26 25.41
C GLU A 122 30.90 1.76 26.59
N THR A 123 32.07 1.17 26.35
CA THR A 123 33.00 0.81 27.43
C THR A 123 33.74 2.03 27.99
N GLU A 124 34.14 2.98 27.16
CA GLU A 124 34.78 4.23 27.60
C GLU A 124 33.82 5.11 28.41
N VAL A 125 32.56 5.28 27.94
CA VAL A 125 31.51 5.98 28.69
C VAL A 125 31.23 5.32 30.04
N ARG A 126 31.19 3.98 30.11
CA ARG A 126 31.05 3.26 31.39
C ARG A 126 32.28 3.43 32.29
N HIS A 127 33.48 3.51 31.74
CA HIS A 127 34.70 3.79 32.50
C HIS A 127 34.64 5.19 33.13
N ILE A 128 34.33 6.22 32.33
CA ILE A 128 34.16 7.61 32.79
C ILE A 128 33.05 7.74 33.85
N GLN A 129 31.95 7.00 33.71
CA GLN A 129 30.90 6.94 34.73
C GLN A 129 31.41 6.37 36.05
N VAL A 130 32.15 5.25 36.02
CA VAL A 130 32.76 4.63 37.22
C VAL A 130 33.82 5.54 37.84
N GLU A 131 34.64 6.24 37.04
CA GLU A 131 35.59 7.24 37.55
C GLU A 131 34.86 8.39 38.24
N MET A 132 33.80 8.96 37.65
CA MET A 132 32.97 9.98 38.29
C MET A 132 32.34 9.48 39.60
N GLU A 133 31.84 8.25 39.64
CA GLU A 133 31.31 7.65 40.88
C GLU A 133 32.41 7.52 41.95
N SER A 134 33.64 7.15 41.56
CA SER A 134 34.78 7.06 42.48
C SER A 134 35.19 8.44 43.03
N VAL A 135 35.17 9.49 42.21
CA VAL A 135 35.46 10.87 42.60
C VAL A 135 34.38 11.42 43.53
N LYS A 136 33.09 11.12 43.28
CA LYS A 136 31.99 11.44 44.22
C LYS A 136 32.20 10.74 45.57
N CYS A 137 32.59 9.47 45.57
CA CYS A 137 32.85 8.73 46.81
C CYS A 137 34.04 9.30 47.59
N ALA A 138 35.12 9.68 46.90
CA ALA A 138 36.28 10.33 47.52
C ALA A 138 35.91 11.71 48.12
N ALA A 139 35.08 12.50 47.43
CA ALA A 139 34.61 13.80 47.91
C ALA A 139 33.65 13.72 49.11
N GLY A 140 33.00 12.59 49.35
CA GLY A 140 32.06 12.39 50.46
C GLY A 140 32.71 12.23 51.85
N ALA A 141 34.02 11.90 51.91
CA ALA A 141 34.67 11.38 53.12
C ALA A 141 35.33 12.44 54.05
N CYS A 142 34.89 13.71 54.02
CA CYS A 142 35.55 14.80 54.77
C CYS A 142 34.58 15.77 55.50
N ARG A 143 33.92 15.29 56.57
CA ARG A 143 33.36 16.15 57.64
C ARG A 143 33.43 15.44 59.01
N GLY A 144 34.30 15.90 59.91
CA GLY A 144 34.27 15.52 61.33
C GLY A 144 35.64 15.56 62.02
N GLY A 145 35.66 16.04 63.28
CA GLY A 145 36.88 16.22 64.08
C GLY A 145 37.61 17.54 63.81
N GLY A 146 38.28 18.16 64.79
CA GLY A 146 38.48 17.77 66.19
C GLY A 146 39.90 18.17 66.61
N GLY A 147 40.05 19.21 67.43
CA GLY A 147 41.35 19.85 67.66
C GLY A 147 42.23 19.20 68.74
N GLN A 148 43.53 19.51 68.71
CA GLN A 148 44.45 19.42 69.85
C GLN A 148 45.69 20.32 69.67
N ASN A 149 46.55 20.42 70.70
CA ASN A 149 47.51 21.53 70.88
C ASN A 149 48.99 21.12 70.67
N THR A 150 49.80 22.07 70.17
CA THR A 150 51.25 22.26 70.46
C THR A 150 51.52 23.77 70.47
N CYS A 151 52.16 24.46 71.44
CA CYS A 151 53.30 24.24 72.35
C CYS A 151 54.63 24.85 71.85
N PHE A 152 55.06 25.97 72.48
CA PHE A 152 56.39 26.64 72.44
C PHE A 152 56.87 27.18 71.06
N GLU A 153 57.70 28.23 70.93
CA GLU A 153 58.82 28.73 71.77
C GLU A 153 58.86 30.26 72.04
N GLN A 154 59.88 30.71 72.78
CA GLN A 154 60.35 32.11 72.93
C GLN A 154 61.71 32.29 72.22
N PRO A 155 62.17 33.54 71.96
CA PRO A 155 63.14 34.20 72.86
C PRO A 155 62.64 35.60 73.32
N ALA A 156 62.86 36.08 74.55
CA ALA A 156 64.09 36.33 75.31
C ALA A 156 64.85 37.61 74.89
N GLY A 157 64.72 38.68 75.69
CA GLY A 157 65.45 39.95 75.50
C GLY A 157 64.94 41.13 76.35
N GLY A 158 65.59 41.41 77.49
CA GLY A 158 65.57 42.73 78.15
C GLY A 158 66.78 43.57 77.69
N PRO A 159 67.21 44.65 78.40
CA PRO A 159 66.78 45.14 79.73
C PRO A 159 66.57 46.70 79.71
N PRO A 160 66.92 47.50 80.74
CA PRO A 160 66.47 47.51 82.15
C PRO A 160 65.71 48.82 82.52
N VAL A 161 65.13 48.86 83.73
CA VAL A 161 64.63 50.10 84.36
C VAL A 161 65.44 50.42 85.63
N PRO A 162 66.03 51.63 85.76
CA PRO A 162 66.57 52.18 87.01
C PRO A 162 65.60 53.21 87.65
N PRO A 163 65.78 53.59 88.94
CA PRO A 163 64.66 53.46 89.87
C PRO A 163 64.14 54.75 90.52
N MET A 164 63.02 54.64 91.25
CA MET A 164 62.63 55.64 92.25
C MET A 164 63.59 55.63 93.44
N SER A 165 64.12 56.80 93.80
CA SER A 165 64.91 57.01 95.02
C SER A 165 64.16 57.92 95.99
N ARG A 166 64.01 57.47 97.24
CA ARG A 166 63.45 58.26 98.36
C ARG A 166 64.55 58.60 99.36
N ALA A 167 64.27 59.64 100.17
CA ALA A 167 64.87 59.95 101.48
C ALA A 167 66.15 60.80 101.53
N CYS A 168 66.31 61.42 102.71
CA CYS A 168 67.28 62.46 103.11
C CYS A 168 67.25 63.78 102.30
N GLY A 169 67.51 64.94 102.92
CA GLY A 169 67.86 65.20 104.33
C GLY A 169 69.14 66.03 104.46
N VAL A 170 69.43 66.46 105.70
CA VAL A 170 70.64 67.24 106.08
C VAL A 170 70.63 68.70 105.58
N CYS A 171 70.13 69.59 106.45
CA CYS A 171 70.63 70.97 106.56
C CYS A 171 71.83 70.97 107.52
N PRO A 172 72.88 71.77 107.28
CA PRO A 172 73.33 72.72 108.32
C PRO A 172 73.97 74.01 107.74
N PRO A 173 74.39 75.00 108.57
CA PRO A 173 73.61 75.69 109.60
C PRO A 173 73.82 77.22 109.47
N CYS A 174 73.75 77.96 110.59
CA CYS A 174 74.29 79.33 110.78
C CYS A 174 73.44 80.51 110.21
N PRO A 175 73.60 81.75 110.75
CA PRO A 175 72.54 82.24 111.62
C PRO A 175 72.12 83.71 111.42
N ALA A 176 70.82 83.99 111.57
CA ALA A 176 70.31 85.32 111.93
C ALA A 176 68.97 85.21 112.67
N THR A 177 68.81 85.96 113.75
CA THR A 177 67.54 86.10 114.49
C THR A 177 66.63 87.11 113.78
N CYS A 178 65.85 86.65 112.80
CA CYS A 178 64.90 87.50 112.07
C CYS A 178 63.53 87.54 112.77
N ASN A 179 63.08 88.74 113.15
CA ASN A 179 61.83 88.97 113.87
C ASN A 179 60.59 88.66 113.00
N PRO A 180 59.68 87.75 113.40
CA PRO A 180 58.54 87.33 112.58
C PRO A 180 57.43 88.40 112.39
N ASN A 181 57.58 89.60 112.95
CA ASN A 181 56.68 90.74 112.75
C ASN A 181 57.24 91.83 111.81
N ALA A 182 58.28 91.54 111.01
CA ALA A 182 58.76 92.45 109.97
C ALA A 182 57.86 92.42 108.71
N PRO A 183 57.54 93.56 108.08
CA PRO A 183 56.80 93.57 106.81
C PRO A 183 57.67 93.01 105.67
N PRO A 184 57.09 92.19 104.76
CA PRO A 184 57.87 91.45 103.77
C PRO A 184 58.61 92.36 102.79
N THR A 185 59.90 92.04 102.60
CA THR A 185 60.84 92.74 101.72
C THR A 185 60.46 92.57 100.23
N PRO A 186 60.99 93.43 99.33
CA PRO A 186 60.73 93.29 97.89
C PRO A 186 61.09 91.91 97.32
N ALA A 187 62.21 91.34 97.76
CA ALA A 187 62.68 90.04 97.31
C ALA A 187 61.74 88.89 97.72
N GLU A 188 61.16 88.93 98.91
CA GLU A 188 60.19 87.92 99.37
C GLU A 188 58.88 87.98 98.57
N LYS A 189 58.43 89.18 98.21
CA LYS A 189 57.26 89.38 97.33
C LYS A 189 57.51 88.87 95.91
N GLU A 190 58.72 89.07 95.39
CA GLU A 190 59.12 88.56 94.08
C GLU A 190 59.28 87.02 94.08
N ALA A 191 59.90 86.45 95.11
CA ALA A 191 59.97 85.00 95.31
C ALA A 191 58.57 84.37 95.44
N GLN A 192 57.64 85.02 96.16
CA GLN A 192 56.25 84.57 96.27
C GLN A 192 55.51 84.62 94.92
N LYS A 193 55.73 85.68 94.12
CA LYS A 193 55.19 85.81 92.76
C LYS A 193 55.73 84.70 91.84
N LEU A 194 57.03 84.46 91.83
CA LEU A 194 57.67 83.38 91.06
C LEU A 194 57.17 82.00 91.52
N GLY A 195 57.00 81.78 92.82
CA GLY A 195 56.43 80.56 93.40
C GLY A 195 54.92 80.39 93.16
N ILE A 196 54.21 81.40 92.67
CA ILE A 196 52.85 81.28 92.12
C ILE A 196 52.93 80.96 90.63
N GLN A 197 53.76 81.67 89.86
CA GLN A 197 53.95 81.41 88.43
C GLN A 197 54.44 79.99 88.15
N LEU A 198 55.37 79.45 88.96
CA LEU A 198 55.86 78.08 88.82
C LEU A 198 54.76 77.03 89.07
N ARG A 199 53.88 77.23 90.06
CA ARG A 199 52.73 76.34 90.27
C ARG A 199 51.74 76.43 89.11
N GLN A 200 51.48 77.62 88.59
CA GLN A 200 50.63 77.81 87.42
C GLN A 200 51.22 77.15 86.16
N THR A 201 52.54 77.22 85.93
CA THR A 201 53.15 76.52 84.79
C THR A 201 53.20 75.00 84.99
N GLU A 202 53.42 74.52 86.22
CA GLU A 202 53.29 73.09 86.55
C GLU A 202 51.85 72.56 86.35
N GLU A 203 50.83 73.29 86.79
CA GLU A 203 49.42 72.91 86.64
C GLU A 203 49.00 72.93 85.15
N ASN A 204 49.41 73.95 84.40
CA ASN A 204 49.25 73.99 82.94
C ASN A 204 49.97 72.81 82.26
N PHE A 205 51.20 72.48 82.67
CA PHE A 205 51.95 71.35 82.11
C PHE A 205 51.27 70.00 82.43
N LYS A 206 50.87 69.77 83.68
CA LYS A 206 50.11 68.58 84.11
C LYS A 206 48.81 68.43 83.31
N THR A 207 48.09 69.53 83.11
CA THR A 207 46.88 69.58 82.27
C THR A 207 47.18 69.20 80.83
N LYS A 208 48.20 69.80 80.19
CA LYS A 208 48.59 69.48 78.80
C LYS A 208 49.14 68.07 78.62
N VAL A 209 49.84 67.50 79.60
CA VAL A 209 50.24 66.09 79.61
C VAL A 209 49.00 65.18 79.69
N THR A 210 47.98 65.56 80.46
CA THR A 210 46.72 64.80 80.59
C THR A 210 45.90 64.87 79.31
N GLU A 211 45.76 66.04 78.69
CA GLU A 211 45.17 66.21 77.35
C GLU A 211 45.89 65.34 76.31
N CYS A 212 47.23 65.40 76.25
CA CYS A 212 48.03 64.57 75.35
C CYS A 212 47.88 63.07 75.62
N ALA A 213 47.66 62.65 76.87
CA ALA A 213 47.39 61.24 77.21
C ALA A 213 45.99 60.80 76.73
N MET A 214 44.97 61.64 76.93
CA MET A 214 43.61 61.39 76.44
C MET A 214 43.57 61.34 74.90
N LEU A 215 44.14 62.33 74.22
CA LEU A 215 44.22 62.36 72.75
C LEU A 215 44.99 61.16 72.16
N ARG A 216 46.02 60.65 72.85
CA ARG A 216 46.71 59.41 72.47
C ARG A 216 45.80 58.18 72.64
N ALA A 217 45.06 58.08 73.74
CA ALA A 217 44.11 56.99 73.96
C ALA A 217 42.95 57.01 72.95
N GLU A 218 42.41 58.19 72.65
CA GLU A 218 41.39 58.39 71.61
C GLU A 218 41.90 58.03 70.22
N LEU A 219 43.13 58.42 69.87
CA LEU A 219 43.77 58.07 68.60
C LEU A 219 44.02 56.55 68.46
N VAL A 220 44.39 55.87 69.55
CA VAL A 220 44.47 54.40 69.57
C VAL A 220 43.09 53.78 69.38
N LYS A 221 42.09 54.22 70.15
CA LYS A 221 40.70 53.75 70.02
C LYS A 221 40.14 53.95 68.60
N LYS A 222 40.41 55.10 67.98
CA LYS A 222 40.00 55.39 66.59
C LYS A 222 40.71 54.54 65.55
N LYS A 223 41.97 54.12 65.80
CA LYS A 223 42.66 53.13 64.96
C LYS A 223 42.05 51.73 65.11
N GLU A 224 41.68 51.33 66.33
CA GLU A 224 40.97 50.05 66.54
C GLU A 224 39.59 50.03 65.89
N GLU A 225 38.82 51.12 66.03
CA GLU A 225 37.53 51.29 65.35
C GLU A 225 37.71 51.21 63.81
N LEU A 226 38.69 51.93 63.25
CA LEU A 226 38.97 51.88 61.81
C LEU A 226 39.39 50.48 61.32
N GLU A 227 40.22 49.73 62.06
CA GLU A 227 40.61 48.38 61.63
C GLU A 227 39.47 47.36 61.81
N LYS A 228 38.55 47.57 62.75
CA LYS A 228 37.29 46.81 62.85
C LYS A 228 36.39 47.07 61.63
N GLU A 229 36.23 48.32 61.21
CA GLU A 229 35.51 48.66 59.96
C GLU A 229 36.19 48.03 58.73
N ARG A 230 37.52 48.11 58.63
CA ARG A 230 38.28 47.46 57.53
C ARG A 230 38.19 45.93 57.57
N CYS A 231 38.01 45.33 58.74
CA CYS A 231 37.75 43.89 58.88
C CYS A 231 36.34 43.55 58.37
N GLN A 232 35.31 44.25 58.85
CA GLN A 232 33.92 44.10 58.42
C GLN A 232 33.75 44.33 56.91
N HIS A 233 34.40 45.34 56.32
CA HIS A 233 34.38 45.60 54.88
C HIS A 233 35.00 44.45 54.06
N ARG A 234 36.07 43.82 54.55
CA ARG A 234 36.64 42.61 53.91
C ARG A 234 35.69 41.42 54.02
N GLU A 235 35.00 41.25 55.15
CA GLU A 235 33.97 40.23 55.29
C GLU A 235 32.77 40.45 54.36
N THR A 236 32.23 41.66 54.26
CA THR A 236 31.08 41.95 53.38
C THR A 236 31.46 41.86 51.90
N GLN A 237 32.65 42.31 51.51
CA GLN A 237 33.16 42.13 50.15
C GLN A 237 33.35 40.65 49.80
N ASN A 238 33.84 39.81 50.73
CA ASN A 238 33.95 38.36 50.49
C ASN A 238 32.57 37.69 50.41
N LYS A 239 31.63 38.05 51.29
CA LYS A 239 30.24 37.57 51.25
C LYS A 239 29.52 37.97 49.96
N LEU A 240 29.82 39.16 49.41
CA LEU A 240 29.32 39.59 48.09
C LEU A 240 29.87 38.71 46.96
N ARG A 241 31.20 38.53 46.87
CA ARG A 241 31.83 37.63 45.87
C ARG A 241 31.29 36.20 45.94
N GLU A 242 31.09 35.68 47.15
CA GLU A 242 30.46 34.38 47.36
C GLU A 242 29.03 34.30 46.79
N LEU A 243 28.23 35.37 46.90
CA LEU A 243 26.87 35.43 46.36
C LEU A 243 26.86 35.62 44.84
N GLU A 244 27.79 36.42 44.30
CA GLU A 244 28.01 36.59 42.86
C GLU A 244 28.35 35.26 42.19
N MET A 245 29.34 34.51 42.72
CA MET A 245 29.70 33.18 42.22
C MET A 245 28.56 32.16 42.34
N LYS A 246 27.76 32.22 43.43
CA LYS A 246 26.58 31.35 43.59
C LYS A 246 25.49 31.70 42.57
N PHE A 247 25.30 32.98 42.25
CA PHE A 247 24.34 33.43 41.24
C PHE A 247 24.77 33.03 39.82
N GLU A 248 26.06 33.17 39.49
CA GLU A 248 26.61 32.73 38.19
C GLU A 248 26.51 31.20 38.02
N GLY A 249 26.78 30.43 39.08
CA GLY A 249 26.55 28.97 39.11
C GLY A 249 25.08 28.58 38.92
N LEU A 250 24.13 29.33 39.49
CA LEU A 250 22.70 29.12 39.27
C LEU A 250 22.25 29.51 37.86
N ALA A 251 22.79 30.59 37.29
CA ALA A 251 22.47 31.05 35.94
C ALA A 251 22.98 30.05 34.88
N THR A 252 24.23 29.58 35.01
CA THR A 252 24.81 28.56 34.12
C THR A 252 24.06 27.24 34.21
N HIS A 253 23.75 26.74 35.41
CA HIS A 253 22.91 25.55 35.60
C HIS A 253 21.51 25.71 35.00
N THR A 254 20.89 26.89 35.13
CA THR A 254 19.57 27.18 34.53
C THR A 254 19.62 27.12 33.01
N ASN A 255 20.65 27.70 32.39
CA ASN A 255 20.85 27.67 30.94
C ASN A 255 21.06 26.23 30.42
N MET A 256 21.88 25.42 31.12
CA MET A 256 22.05 23.99 30.78
C MET A 256 20.73 23.21 30.87
N LEU A 257 19.93 23.46 31.91
CA LEU A 257 18.63 22.80 32.09
C LEU A 257 17.59 23.25 31.04
N MET A 258 17.69 24.46 30.51
CA MET A 258 16.85 24.92 29.40
C MET A 258 17.25 24.25 28.07
N GLY A 259 18.53 24.24 27.71
CA GLY A 259 19.01 23.56 26.50
C GLY A 259 18.72 22.06 26.50
N SER A 260 18.82 21.40 27.66
CA SER A 260 18.42 19.99 27.82
C SER A 260 16.92 19.76 27.60
N LYS A 261 16.04 20.71 28.00
CA LYS A 261 14.60 20.64 27.72
C LYS A 261 14.27 20.88 26.24
N GLU A 262 14.98 21.79 25.58
CA GLU A 262 14.83 22.04 24.15
C GLU A 262 15.21 20.80 23.34
N GLN A 263 16.35 20.16 23.65
CA GLN A 263 16.75 18.87 23.08
C GLN A 263 15.73 17.75 23.35
N ALA A 264 15.18 17.66 24.57
CA ALA A 264 14.15 16.67 24.89
C ALA A 264 12.85 16.88 24.12
N PHE A 265 12.45 18.14 23.89
CA PHE A 265 11.29 18.48 23.07
C PHE A 265 11.53 18.18 21.58
N GLU A 266 12.71 18.50 21.05
CA GLU A 266 13.11 18.16 19.68
C GLU A 266 13.12 16.64 19.46
N GLN A 267 13.66 15.87 20.42
CA GLN A 267 13.58 14.40 20.42
C GLN A 267 12.13 13.91 20.45
N GLU A 268 11.24 14.52 21.24
CA GLU A 268 9.83 14.14 21.26
C GLU A 268 9.13 14.42 19.92
N VAL A 269 9.41 15.57 19.29
CA VAL A 269 8.90 15.91 17.95
C VAL A 269 9.40 14.92 16.90
N ASN A 270 10.69 14.58 16.92
CA ASN A 270 11.28 13.58 16.01
C ASN A 270 10.67 12.18 16.22
N VAL A 271 10.46 11.75 17.47
CA VAL A 271 9.78 10.48 17.78
C VAL A 271 8.30 10.50 17.35
N ARG A 272 7.61 11.64 17.45
CA ARG A 272 6.23 11.81 16.94
C ARG A 272 6.18 11.72 15.41
N ALA A 273 7.15 12.32 14.71
CA ALA A 273 7.27 12.25 13.25
C ALA A 273 7.57 10.82 12.77
N LEU A 274 8.57 10.15 13.36
CA LEU A 274 8.90 8.75 13.03
C LEU A 274 7.72 7.80 13.29
N LYS A 275 6.94 8.03 14.35
CA LYS A 275 5.69 7.28 14.63
C LYS A 275 4.56 7.56 13.63
N GLN A 276 4.58 8.70 12.94
CA GLN A 276 3.64 8.99 11.85
C GLN A 276 4.07 8.28 10.57
N CYS A 277 5.34 8.42 10.15
CA CYS A 277 5.85 7.73 8.97
C CYS A 277 5.77 6.19 9.09
N TYR A 278 5.93 5.64 10.30
CA TYR A 278 5.71 4.21 10.55
C TYR A 278 4.23 3.79 10.43
N ARG A 279 3.26 4.67 10.71
CA ARG A 279 1.83 4.40 10.44
C ARG A 279 1.56 4.42 8.95
N GLU A 280 2.00 5.48 8.26
CA GLU A 280 1.83 5.66 6.82
C GLU A 280 2.41 4.48 6.04
N ALA A 281 3.68 4.11 6.29
CA ALA A 281 4.30 2.95 5.66
C ALA A 281 3.63 1.60 6.01
N ARG A 282 2.96 1.50 7.17
CA ARG A 282 2.18 0.30 7.52
C ARG A 282 0.83 0.26 6.80
N GLU A 283 0.17 1.40 6.67
CA GLU A 283 -1.08 1.57 5.94
C GLU A 283 -0.85 1.23 4.45
N GLU A 284 0.24 1.74 3.84
CA GLU A 284 0.70 1.34 2.49
C GLU A 284 0.93 -0.18 2.36
N ILE A 285 1.56 -0.82 3.36
CA ILE A 285 1.80 -2.28 3.36
C ILE A 285 0.48 -3.06 3.42
N ASP A 286 -0.50 -2.62 4.22
CA ASP A 286 -1.79 -3.29 4.36
C ASP A 286 -2.72 -3.01 3.14
N GLU A 287 -2.57 -1.87 2.45
CA GLU A 287 -3.15 -1.62 1.12
C GLU A 287 -2.55 -2.54 0.04
N LEU A 288 -1.22 -2.63 -0.05
CA LEU A 288 -0.53 -3.51 -1.00
C LEU A 288 -0.87 -4.99 -0.79
N ARG A 289 -1.04 -5.43 0.47
CA ARG A 289 -1.55 -6.77 0.81
C ARG A 289 -2.96 -7.01 0.29
N THR A 290 -3.82 -5.99 0.39
CA THR A 290 -5.20 -6.06 -0.11
C THR A 290 -5.21 -6.16 -1.64
N LEU A 291 -4.43 -5.31 -2.33
CA LEU A 291 -4.27 -5.36 -3.79
C LEU A 291 -3.71 -6.69 -4.30
N MET A 292 -2.69 -7.26 -3.63
CA MET A 292 -2.16 -8.58 -3.98
C MET A 292 -3.21 -9.69 -3.84
N LYS A 293 -4.07 -9.61 -2.80
CA LYS A 293 -5.17 -10.56 -2.63
C LYS A 293 -6.20 -10.41 -3.76
N GLU A 294 -6.62 -9.19 -4.08
CA GLU A 294 -7.57 -8.94 -5.17
C GLU A 294 -7.04 -9.43 -6.53
N GLN A 295 -5.75 -9.24 -6.81
CA GLN A 295 -5.10 -9.77 -8.02
C GLN A 295 -5.04 -11.31 -8.02
N ASN A 296 -4.72 -11.95 -6.89
CA ASN A 296 -4.79 -13.42 -6.77
C ASN A 296 -6.21 -13.95 -7.00
N ASP A 297 -7.21 -13.30 -6.39
CA ASP A 297 -8.60 -13.74 -6.48
C ASP A 297 -9.11 -13.59 -7.93
N GLN A 298 -8.74 -12.49 -8.62
CA GLN A 298 -8.96 -12.33 -10.08
C GLN A 298 -8.27 -13.43 -10.91
N LEU A 299 -7.04 -13.82 -10.57
CA LEU A 299 -6.32 -14.89 -11.27
C LEU A 299 -6.99 -16.27 -11.09
N GLN A 300 -7.54 -16.59 -9.91
CA GLN A 300 -8.36 -17.79 -9.74
C GLN A 300 -9.66 -17.70 -10.56
N ASP A 301 -10.28 -16.52 -10.62
CA ASP A 301 -11.49 -16.26 -11.40
C ASP A 301 -11.25 -16.48 -12.91
N TYR A 302 -10.12 -16.03 -13.44
CA TYR A 302 -9.69 -16.32 -14.81
C TYR A 302 -9.36 -17.80 -15.03
N ARG A 303 -8.72 -18.46 -14.06
CA ARG A 303 -8.43 -19.91 -14.11
C ARG A 303 -9.70 -20.77 -14.17
N VAL A 304 -10.72 -20.43 -13.40
CA VAL A 304 -12.03 -21.11 -13.43
C VAL A 304 -12.71 -20.91 -14.79
N LYS A 305 -12.72 -19.67 -15.32
CA LYS A 305 -13.29 -19.36 -16.65
C LYS A 305 -12.54 -20.10 -17.77
N TYR A 306 -11.22 -20.21 -17.68
CA TYR A 306 -10.40 -20.97 -18.63
C TYR A 306 -10.75 -22.47 -18.61
N LEU A 307 -10.84 -23.09 -17.43
CA LEU A 307 -11.20 -24.51 -17.29
C LEU A 307 -12.61 -24.80 -17.81
N GLN A 308 -13.58 -23.91 -17.55
CA GLN A 308 -14.93 -24.02 -18.11
C GLN A 308 -14.95 -23.90 -19.64
N ALA A 309 -14.18 -22.97 -20.20
CA ALA A 309 -14.06 -22.82 -21.65
C ALA A 309 -13.38 -24.04 -22.30
N GLN A 310 -12.32 -24.58 -21.68
CA GLN A 310 -11.67 -25.81 -22.13
C GLN A 310 -12.64 -26.99 -22.13
N GLN A 311 -13.40 -27.20 -21.04
CA GLN A 311 -14.40 -28.26 -20.95
C GLN A 311 -15.47 -28.14 -22.04
N LEU A 312 -15.92 -26.92 -22.35
CA LEU A 312 -16.88 -26.68 -23.43
C LEU A 312 -16.29 -27.01 -24.82
N VAL A 313 -15.01 -26.69 -25.07
CA VAL A 313 -14.32 -27.04 -26.31
C VAL A 313 -14.11 -28.55 -26.45
N GLU A 314 -13.75 -29.26 -25.37
CA GLU A 314 -13.63 -30.72 -25.38
C GLU A 314 -14.97 -31.42 -25.64
N GLU A 315 -16.07 -30.90 -25.09
CA GLU A 315 -17.41 -31.43 -25.31
C GLU A 315 -17.91 -31.12 -26.74
N GLN A 316 -17.69 -29.91 -27.25
CA GLN A 316 -17.96 -29.58 -28.66
C GLN A 316 -17.15 -30.45 -29.62
N ARG A 317 -15.90 -30.80 -29.28
CA ARG A 317 -15.11 -31.72 -30.11
C ARG A 317 -15.74 -33.11 -30.18
N ARG A 318 -16.18 -33.69 -29.06
CA ARG A 318 -16.88 -34.99 -29.05
C ARG A 318 -18.17 -34.97 -29.88
N GLN A 319 -18.87 -33.84 -29.89
CA GLN A 319 -20.08 -33.67 -30.70
C GLN A 319 -19.76 -33.61 -32.20
N MET A 320 -18.66 -32.95 -32.59
CA MET A 320 -18.14 -33.00 -33.97
C MET A 320 -17.67 -34.42 -34.35
N ASP A 321 -16.87 -35.07 -33.49
CA ASP A 321 -16.38 -36.45 -33.68
C ASP A 321 -17.56 -37.41 -33.96
N MET A 322 -18.66 -37.28 -33.21
CA MET A 322 -19.87 -38.09 -33.39
C MET A 322 -20.69 -37.70 -34.63
N MET A 323 -20.75 -36.41 -34.99
CA MET A 323 -21.39 -35.97 -36.25
C MET A 323 -20.65 -36.47 -37.49
N ASP A 324 -19.32 -36.53 -37.46
CA ASP A 324 -18.52 -37.07 -38.56
C ASP A 324 -18.64 -38.60 -38.69
N MET A 325 -18.79 -39.32 -37.56
CA MET A 325 -19.16 -40.75 -37.58
C MET A 325 -20.54 -40.99 -38.23
N ASP A 326 -21.53 -40.11 -37.98
CA ASP A 326 -22.83 -40.22 -38.63
C ASP A 326 -22.81 -39.78 -40.10
N ASN A 327 -22.06 -38.75 -40.44
CA ASN A 327 -21.90 -38.26 -41.81
C ASN A 327 -21.21 -39.29 -42.71
N THR A 328 -20.16 -39.96 -42.21
CA THR A 328 -19.51 -41.08 -42.90
C THR A 328 -20.45 -42.28 -43.05
N ARG A 329 -21.14 -42.69 -41.98
CA ARG A 329 -22.16 -43.76 -42.01
C ARG A 329 -23.29 -43.50 -43.02
N ILE A 330 -23.80 -42.27 -43.09
CA ILE A 330 -24.82 -41.85 -44.05
C ILE A 330 -24.25 -41.85 -45.48
N SER A 331 -23.02 -41.37 -45.66
CA SER A 331 -22.33 -41.38 -46.97
C SER A 331 -22.10 -42.80 -47.49
N GLU A 332 -21.70 -43.75 -46.63
CA GLU A 332 -21.60 -45.17 -46.97
C GLU A 332 -22.97 -45.76 -47.35
N GLN A 333 -24.01 -45.47 -46.57
CA GLN A 333 -25.38 -45.94 -46.86
C GLN A 333 -25.91 -45.42 -48.21
N ILE A 334 -25.65 -44.15 -48.53
CA ILE A 334 -26.01 -43.54 -49.82
C ILE A 334 -25.24 -44.23 -50.96
N ASN A 335 -23.93 -44.43 -50.81
CA ASN A 335 -23.12 -45.13 -51.81
C ASN A 335 -23.59 -46.58 -52.03
N LEU A 336 -23.95 -47.30 -50.98
CA LEU A 336 -24.51 -48.65 -51.08
C LEU A 336 -25.87 -48.66 -51.82
N GLU A 337 -26.75 -47.69 -51.58
CA GLU A 337 -28.01 -47.62 -52.33
C GLU A 337 -27.80 -47.22 -53.79
N ILE A 338 -26.86 -46.32 -54.09
CA ILE A 338 -26.46 -46.00 -55.47
C ILE A 338 -25.98 -47.26 -56.21
N GLN A 339 -25.16 -48.10 -55.56
CA GLN A 339 -24.74 -49.38 -56.15
C GLN A 339 -25.90 -50.37 -56.31
N ARG A 340 -26.84 -50.47 -55.34
CA ARG A 340 -28.05 -51.31 -55.46
C ARG A 340 -28.97 -50.84 -56.60
N VAL A 341 -29.14 -49.54 -56.79
CA VAL A 341 -29.90 -48.97 -57.92
C VAL A 341 -29.18 -49.25 -59.24
N LYS A 342 -27.87 -48.99 -59.31
CA LYS A 342 -27.04 -49.27 -60.50
C LYS A 342 -27.11 -50.74 -60.92
N LEU A 343 -27.05 -51.68 -59.98
CA LEU A 343 -27.16 -53.12 -60.25
C LEU A 343 -28.53 -53.45 -60.88
N LYS A 344 -29.63 -52.98 -60.28
CA LYS A 344 -31.01 -53.18 -60.82
C LYS A 344 -31.18 -52.60 -62.23
N PHE A 345 -30.57 -51.44 -62.52
CA PHE A 345 -30.54 -50.88 -63.87
C PHE A 345 -29.73 -51.74 -64.84
N GLN A 346 -28.59 -52.29 -64.41
CA GLN A 346 -27.75 -53.15 -65.22
C GLN A 346 -28.42 -54.51 -65.51
N GLU A 347 -29.10 -55.11 -64.52
CA GLU A 347 -29.96 -56.29 -64.67
C GLU A 347 -31.06 -56.03 -65.72
N LYS A 348 -31.77 -54.91 -65.60
CA LYS A 348 -32.83 -54.54 -66.55
C LYS A 348 -32.31 -54.25 -67.96
N LEU A 349 -31.13 -53.66 -68.11
CA LEU A 349 -30.47 -53.51 -69.41
C LEU A 349 -30.11 -54.88 -70.02
N GLN A 350 -29.69 -55.84 -69.18
CA GLN A 350 -29.37 -57.20 -69.62
C GLN A 350 -30.62 -58.02 -70.01
N GLU A 351 -31.76 -57.82 -69.32
CA GLU A 351 -33.07 -58.38 -69.73
C GLU A 351 -33.55 -57.83 -71.08
N LEU A 352 -33.31 -56.54 -71.36
CA LEU A 352 -33.75 -55.89 -72.59
C LEU A 352 -32.83 -56.18 -73.80
N ALA A 353 -31.53 -56.42 -73.55
CA ALA A 353 -30.52 -56.63 -74.59
C ALA A 353 -30.85 -57.69 -75.67
N PRO A 354 -31.41 -58.88 -75.36
CA PRO A 354 -31.70 -59.90 -76.38
C PRO A 354 -33.00 -59.66 -77.17
N ILE A 355 -33.87 -58.72 -76.75
CA ILE A 355 -35.19 -58.52 -77.36
C ILE A 355 -35.13 -58.18 -78.86
N PRO A 356 -34.22 -57.31 -79.35
CA PRO A 356 -34.13 -57.00 -80.78
C PRO A 356 -33.77 -58.22 -81.65
N ASP A 357 -32.93 -59.12 -81.16
CA ASP A 357 -32.51 -60.32 -81.90
C ASP A 357 -33.53 -61.45 -81.80
N LEU A 358 -34.20 -61.60 -80.66
CA LEU A 358 -35.37 -62.47 -80.54
C LEU A 358 -36.50 -62.01 -81.48
N LEU A 359 -36.70 -60.70 -81.64
CA LEU A 359 -37.66 -60.12 -82.57
C LEU A 359 -37.28 -60.37 -84.04
N LYS A 360 -36.00 -60.23 -84.42
CA LYS A 360 -35.53 -60.63 -85.75
C LYS A 360 -35.78 -62.12 -86.00
N ALA A 361 -35.51 -62.97 -85.00
CA ALA A 361 -35.69 -64.41 -85.09
C ALA A 361 -37.17 -64.87 -85.12
N THR A 362 -38.11 -64.10 -84.57
CA THR A 362 -39.56 -64.36 -84.75
C THR A 362 -40.07 -63.79 -86.07
N GLN A 363 -39.61 -62.62 -86.50
CA GLN A 363 -39.94 -62.06 -87.83
C GLN A 363 -39.44 -62.93 -88.99
N MET A 364 -38.25 -63.55 -88.85
CA MET A 364 -37.73 -64.50 -89.84
C MET A 364 -38.61 -65.75 -89.92
N ARG A 365 -38.86 -66.42 -88.79
CA ARG A 365 -39.77 -67.57 -88.72
C ARG A 365 -41.19 -67.27 -89.20
N LEU A 366 -41.69 -66.05 -89.03
CA LEU A 366 -42.97 -65.63 -89.58
C LEU A 366 -42.95 -65.58 -91.12
N LYS A 367 -41.88 -65.07 -91.74
CA LYS A 367 -41.71 -65.10 -93.21
C LYS A 367 -41.59 -66.53 -93.72
N ASP A 368 -40.81 -67.37 -93.03
CA ASP A 368 -40.66 -68.79 -93.39
C ASP A 368 -42.02 -69.52 -93.33
N ALA A 369 -42.82 -69.25 -92.29
CA ALA A 369 -44.16 -69.79 -92.13
C ALA A 369 -45.14 -69.25 -93.19
N GLN A 370 -45.07 -67.96 -93.54
CA GLN A 370 -45.88 -67.35 -94.61
C GLN A 370 -45.52 -67.94 -95.99
N GLN A 371 -44.24 -68.19 -96.26
CA GLN A 371 -43.80 -68.85 -97.49
C GLN A 371 -44.26 -70.31 -97.53
N ALA A 372 -44.16 -71.04 -96.42
CA ALA A 372 -44.66 -72.41 -96.31
C ALA A 372 -46.20 -72.47 -96.46
N GLN A 373 -46.93 -71.49 -95.90
CA GLN A 373 -48.38 -71.35 -96.06
C GLN A 373 -48.74 -71.09 -97.53
N ALA A 374 -48.10 -70.15 -98.22
CA ALA A 374 -48.37 -69.86 -99.63
C ALA A 374 -48.12 -71.08 -100.55
N ILE A 375 -47.08 -71.89 -100.25
CA ILE A 375 -46.83 -73.16 -100.94
C ILE A 375 -47.93 -74.18 -100.63
N ALA A 376 -48.36 -74.29 -99.37
CA ALA A 376 -49.43 -75.19 -98.96
C ALA A 376 -50.79 -74.79 -99.56
N GLU A 377 -51.08 -73.50 -99.66
CA GLU A 377 -52.28 -72.94 -100.29
C GLU A 377 -52.29 -73.22 -101.80
N HIS A 378 -51.19 -72.94 -102.53
CA HIS A 378 -51.08 -73.30 -103.94
C HIS A 378 -51.25 -74.81 -104.18
N ASN A 379 -50.64 -75.63 -103.33
CA ASN A 379 -50.78 -77.09 -103.40
C ASN A 379 -52.21 -77.55 -103.05
N ALA A 380 -52.88 -76.91 -102.10
CA ALA A 380 -54.28 -77.17 -101.77
C ALA A 380 -55.23 -76.72 -102.89
N GLU A 381 -54.97 -75.60 -103.57
CA GLU A 381 -55.70 -75.18 -104.77
C GLU A 381 -55.47 -76.13 -105.95
N GLN A 382 -54.27 -76.69 -106.10
CA GLN A 382 -54.00 -77.72 -107.10
C GLN A 382 -54.75 -79.02 -106.75
N LEU A 383 -54.62 -79.51 -105.53
CA LEU A 383 -55.35 -80.69 -105.05
C LEU A 383 -56.87 -80.48 -105.08
N ALA A 384 -57.38 -79.26 -104.88
CA ALA A 384 -58.81 -78.95 -105.01
C ALA A 384 -59.28 -78.97 -106.47
N ARG A 385 -58.45 -78.52 -107.42
CA ARG A 385 -58.71 -78.68 -108.86
C ARG A 385 -58.72 -80.17 -109.25
N GLU A 386 -57.70 -80.92 -108.84
CA GLU A 386 -57.61 -82.36 -109.07
C GLU A 386 -58.76 -83.13 -108.41
N LEU A 387 -59.13 -82.78 -107.17
CA LEU A 387 -60.27 -83.35 -106.43
C LEU A 387 -61.61 -82.97 -107.06
N ASN A 388 -61.76 -81.79 -107.67
CA ASN A 388 -62.97 -81.45 -108.40
C ASN A 388 -63.07 -82.26 -109.71
N CYS A 389 -61.98 -82.39 -110.47
CA CYS A 389 -61.91 -83.30 -111.63
C CYS A 389 -62.08 -84.79 -111.24
N ALA A 390 -61.78 -85.16 -109.98
CA ALA A 390 -62.08 -86.48 -109.42
C ALA A 390 -63.52 -86.59 -108.92
N ARG A 391 -64.10 -85.52 -108.35
CA ARG A 391 -65.51 -85.46 -107.93
C ARG A 391 -66.46 -85.54 -109.12
N GLU A 392 -66.12 -84.95 -110.26
CA GLU A 392 -66.89 -85.15 -111.51
C GLU A 392 -66.90 -86.63 -111.91
N LYS A 393 -65.77 -87.34 -111.77
CA LYS A 393 -65.68 -88.80 -112.02
C LYS A 393 -66.38 -89.64 -110.95
N VAL A 394 -66.43 -89.20 -109.69
CA VAL A 394 -67.07 -89.93 -108.57
C VAL A 394 -68.58 -89.65 -108.48
N HIS A 395 -69.05 -88.48 -108.91
CA HIS A 395 -70.46 -88.14 -109.06
C HIS A 395 -71.14 -89.01 -110.14
N VAL A 396 -70.37 -89.57 -111.08
CA VAL A 396 -70.82 -90.58 -112.05
C VAL A 396 -70.93 -91.99 -111.42
N LEU A 397 -70.32 -92.24 -110.25
CA LEU A 397 -70.07 -93.59 -109.73
C LEU A 397 -70.68 -93.92 -108.35
N LEU A 398 -71.11 -92.95 -107.54
CA LEU A 398 -71.60 -93.22 -106.17
C LEU A 398 -72.97 -92.59 -105.85
N HIS A 399 -74.02 -93.39 -106.05
CA HIS A 399 -75.32 -93.21 -105.40
C HIS A 399 -75.74 -94.53 -104.72
N ASN A 400 -75.50 -94.66 -103.40
CA ASN A 400 -76.29 -95.45 -102.42
C ASN A 400 -75.58 -95.62 -101.05
N SER A 401 -76.23 -95.21 -99.94
CA SER A 401 -76.24 -95.82 -98.57
C SER A 401 -74.92 -96.00 -97.74
N LEU A 402 -74.86 -96.00 -96.38
CA LEU A 402 -75.79 -95.70 -95.25
C LEU A 402 -75.00 -95.40 -93.90
N LYS A 403 -75.70 -95.11 -92.78
CA LYS A 403 -75.26 -94.67 -91.39
C LYS A 403 -74.68 -95.84 -90.50
N PRO A 404 -74.37 -95.75 -89.15
CA PRO A 404 -74.20 -94.68 -88.10
C PRO A 404 -72.80 -94.82 -87.34
N PRO A 405 -72.55 -94.87 -85.98
CA PRO A 405 -73.10 -94.29 -84.70
C PRO A 405 -72.07 -93.73 -83.61
N GLU A 406 -72.60 -93.17 -82.49
CA GLU A 406 -72.24 -93.15 -81.01
C GLU A 406 -70.77 -93.26 -80.42
N LYS A 407 -70.27 -92.46 -79.42
CA LYS A 407 -70.55 -92.16 -77.95
C LYS A 407 -69.90 -93.17 -76.93
N PRO A 408 -69.63 -92.90 -75.61
CA PRO A 408 -69.74 -91.69 -74.72
C PRO A 408 -68.44 -91.43 -73.83
N PRO A 409 -68.42 -90.70 -72.67
CA PRO A 409 -67.19 -90.34 -71.88
C PRO A 409 -67.02 -91.01 -70.46
N GLU A 410 -65.87 -90.80 -69.76
CA GLU A 410 -65.61 -91.31 -68.37
C GLU A 410 -64.79 -90.36 -67.43
N ARG A 411 -64.63 -90.72 -66.12
CA ARG A 411 -64.07 -89.90 -65.01
C ARG A 411 -62.82 -90.55 -64.36
N GLY A 412 -61.98 -89.73 -63.70
CA GLY A 412 -61.05 -90.19 -62.66
C GLY A 412 -60.24 -89.04 -62.02
N GLY A 413 -60.28 -88.88 -60.69
CA GLY A 413 -59.64 -87.72 -60.02
C GLY A 413 -59.21 -87.87 -58.56
N ASP A 414 -59.72 -88.85 -57.82
CA ASP A 414 -59.75 -88.79 -56.34
C ASP A 414 -58.38 -89.02 -55.66
N GLU A 415 -57.50 -89.87 -56.22
CA GLU A 415 -56.18 -90.17 -55.63
C GLU A 415 -55.26 -88.94 -55.55
N LYS A 416 -55.22 -88.13 -56.61
CA LYS A 416 -54.42 -86.90 -56.65
C LYS A 416 -54.92 -85.87 -55.64
N GLN A 417 -56.22 -85.85 -55.38
CA GLN A 417 -56.84 -84.94 -54.43
C GLN A 417 -56.49 -85.33 -52.98
N MET A 418 -56.48 -86.62 -52.65
CA MET A 418 -56.00 -87.12 -51.36
C MET A 418 -54.50 -86.85 -51.12
N ALA A 419 -53.65 -87.01 -52.15
CA ALA A 419 -52.23 -86.71 -52.03
C ALA A 419 -51.97 -85.22 -51.71
N LEU A 420 -52.69 -84.31 -52.38
CA LEU A 420 -52.63 -82.87 -52.12
C LEU A 420 -53.11 -82.50 -50.71
N LEU A 421 -54.18 -83.15 -50.21
CA LEU A 421 -54.66 -82.93 -48.84
C LEU A 421 -53.65 -83.38 -47.78
N ASN A 422 -53.02 -84.55 -47.94
CA ASN A 422 -51.98 -85.01 -47.02
C ASN A 422 -50.74 -84.09 -47.04
N GLN A 423 -50.29 -83.65 -48.23
CA GLN A 423 -49.19 -82.67 -48.33
C GLN A 423 -49.54 -81.36 -47.61
N ARG A 424 -50.79 -80.89 -47.73
CA ARG A 424 -51.27 -79.68 -47.07
C ARG A 424 -51.32 -79.84 -45.54
N ILE A 425 -51.69 -81.02 -45.04
CA ILE A 425 -51.68 -81.33 -43.60
C ILE A 425 -50.25 -81.30 -43.04
N SER A 426 -49.27 -81.90 -43.72
CA SER A 426 -47.86 -81.87 -43.29
C SER A 426 -47.31 -80.44 -43.25
N GLN A 427 -47.56 -79.63 -44.29
CA GLN A 427 -47.19 -78.21 -44.30
C GLN A 427 -47.83 -77.43 -43.14
N LEU A 428 -49.09 -77.70 -42.81
CA LEU A 428 -49.76 -77.05 -41.68
C LEU A 428 -49.18 -77.49 -40.33
N ALA A 429 -48.73 -78.74 -40.19
CA ALA A 429 -48.05 -79.24 -38.99
C ALA A 429 -46.66 -78.63 -38.80
N GLU A 430 -45.84 -78.57 -39.85
CA GLU A 430 -44.51 -77.93 -39.84
C GLU A 430 -44.62 -76.43 -39.48
N ASN A 431 -45.56 -75.71 -40.10
CA ASN A 431 -45.86 -74.33 -39.74
C ASN A 431 -46.31 -74.18 -38.28
N ASN A 432 -47.07 -75.14 -37.73
CA ASN A 432 -47.48 -75.14 -36.33
C ASN A 432 -46.29 -75.28 -35.37
N ILE A 433 -45.31 -76.13 -35.71
CA ILE A 433 -44.08 -76.33 -34.92
C ILE A 433 -43.22 -75.07 -34.99
N SER A 434 -43.04 -74.49 -36.18
CA SER A 434 -42.34 -73.21 -36.38
C SER A 434 -42.95 -72.10 -35.53
N LEU A 435 -44.26 -71.86 -35.63
CA LEU A 435 -44.97 -70.85 -34.85
C LEU A 435 -44.87 -71.07 -33.33
N LYS A 436 -44.88 -72.32 -32.85
CA LYS A 436 -44.64 -72.62 -31.43
C LYS A 436 -43.23 -72.24 -30.98
N SER A 437 -42.21 -72.57 -31.78
CA SER A 437 -40.83 -72.21 -31.47
C SER A 437 -40.62 -70.69 -31.44
N GLU A 438 -41.26 -69.96 -32.36
CA GLU A 438 -41.24 -68.50 -32.39
C GLU A 438 -41.98 -67.88 -31.20
N ILE A 439 -43.13 -68.44 -30.77
CA ILE A 439 -43.85 -68.00 -29.56
C ILE A 439 -42.99 -68.14 -28.30
N GLU A 440 -42.29 -69.27 -28.11
CA GLU A 440 -41.40 -69.42 -26.95
C GLU A 440 -40.16 -68.52 -27.05
N ARG A 441 -39.61 -68.30 -28.25
CA ARG A 441 -38.52 -67.33 -28.49
C ARG A 441 -38.95 -65.90 -28.12
N LEU A 442 -40.16 -65.51 -28.50
CA LEU A 442 -40.74 -64.19 -28.19
C LEU A 442 -41.03 -64.03 -26.69
N LYS A 443 -41.65 -65.02 -26.03
CA LYS A 443 -41.83 -65.02 -24.56
C LYS A 443 -40.51 -64.82 -23.81
N ALA A 444 -39.49 -65.61 -24.17
CA ALA A 444 -38.16 -65.49 -23.56
C ALA A 444 -37.51 -64.12 -23.86
N SER A 445 -37.86 -63.47 -24.98
CA SER A 445 -37.42 -62.10 -25.28
C SER A 445 -38.14 -61.06 -24.42
N VAL A 446 -39.45 -61.20 -24.22
CA VAL A 446 -40.27 -60.30 -23.38
C VAL A 446 -39.74 -60.29 -21.94
N ILE A 447 -39.54 -61.46 -21.33
CA ILE A 447 -39.02 -61.58 -19.95
C ILE A 447 -37.69 -60.83 -19.80
N ARG A 448 -36.72 -61.03 -20.71
CA ARG A 448 -35.43 -60.32 -20.66
C ARG A 448 -35.57 -58.80 -20.84
N THR A 449 -36.55 -58.34 -21.62
CA THR A 449 -36.83 -56.89 -21.74
C THR A 449 -37.52 -56.31 -20.51
N GLU A 450 -38.36 -57.09 -19.82
CA GLU A 450 -39.00 -56.70 -18.55
C GLU A 450 -37.99 -56.66 -17.40
N GLU A 451 -37.12 -57.68 -17.27
CA GLU A 451 -35.99 -57.70 -16.33
C GLU A 451 -35.06 -56.48 -16.53
N SER A 452 -34.74 -56.17 -17.80
CA SER A 452 -33.93 -55.00 -18.17
C SER A 452 -34.65 -53.68 -17.85
N ALA A 453 -35.97 -53.59 -18.10
CA ALA A 453 -36.75 -52.40 -17.77
C ALA A 453 -36.76 -52.13 -16.25
N LEU A 454 -37.03 -53.15 -15.43
CA LEU A 454 -37.03 -53.07 -13.97
C LEU A 454 -35.64 -52.68 -13.41
N ALA A 455 -34.57 -53.23 -13.98
CA ALA A 455 -33.20 -52.86 -13.59
C ALA A 455 -32.89 -51.39 -13.90
N ASN A 456 -33.34 -50.88 -15.06
CA ASN A 456 -33.19 -49.48 -15.44
C ASN A 456 -34.08 -48.55 -14.60
N GLU A 457 -35.31 -48.95 -14.26
CA GLU A 457 -36.20 -48.20 -13.37
C GLU A 457 -35.59 -48.05 -11.96
N LYS A 458 -35.06 -49.14 -11.38
CA LYS A 458 -34.38 -49.06 -10.08
C LYS A 458 -33.19 -48.09 -10.12
N ARG A 459 -32.38 -48.14 -11.18
CA ARG A 459 -31.24 -47.23 -11.38
C ARG A 459 -31.68 -45.77 -11.56
N LEU A 460 -32.85 -45.54 -12.18
CA LEU A 460 -33.44 -44.21 -12.29
C LEU A 460 -33.90 -43.68 -10.93
N GLN A 461 -34.55 -44.50 -10.10
CA GLN A 461 -34.95 -44.13 -8.74
C GLN A 461 -33.74 -43.80 -7.85
N GLU A 462 -32.66 -44.60 -7.93
CA GLU A 462 -31.39 -44.33 -7.25
C GLU A 462 -30.82 -42.96 -7.66
N LYS A 463 -30.80 -42.66 -8.98
CA LYS A 463 -30.32 -41.36 -9.47
C LYS A 463 -31.26 -40.19 -9.15
N MET A 464 -32.58 -40.39 -9.09
CA MET A 464 -33.51 -39.37 -8.61
C MET A 464 -33.26 -39.03 -7.13
N HIS A 465 -32.94 -40.03 -6.30
CA HIS A 465 -32.61 -39.80 -4.90
C HIS A 465 -31.26 -39.06 -4.74
N GLU A 466 -30.24 -39.44 -5.50
CA GLU A 466 -28.94 -38.74 -5.56
C GLU A 466 -29.10 -37.27 -5.98
N CYS A 467 -29.88 -36.98 -7.03
CA CYS A 467 -30.20 -35.60 -7.43
C CYS A 467 -30.92 -34.81 -6.33
N ALA A 468 -31.82 -35.43 -5.57
CA ALA A 468 -32.52 -34.79 -4.46
C ALA A 468 -31.59 -34.51 -3.26
N GLN A 469 -30.64 -35.40 -2.96
CA GLN A 469 -29.61 -35.18 -1.95
C GLN A 469 -28.69 -34.01 -2.34
N LEU A 470 -28.12 -34.05 -3.55
CA LEU A 470 -27.23 -33.02 -4.08
C LEU A 470 -27.90 -31.64 -4.19
N GLY A 471 -29.18 -31.59 -4.57
CA GLY A 471 -29.97 -30.35 -4.56
C GLY A 471 -30.06 -29.74 -3.16
N GLY A 472 -30.38 -30.54 -2.14
CA GLY A 472 -30.42 -30.09 -0.75
C GLY A 472 -29.05 -29.69 -0.19
N GLU A 473 -27.95 -30.27 -0.66
CA GLU A 473 -26.59 -29.86 -0.30
C GLU A 473 -26.19 -28.53 -0.95
N LEU A 474 -26.57 -28.32 -2.22
CA LEU A 474 -26.40 -27.05 -2.92
C LEU A 474 -27.17 -25.92 -2.23
N ASP A 475 -28.43 -26.15 -1.84
CA ASP A 475 -29.25 -25.16 -1.14
C ASP A 475 -28.67 -24.80 0.24
N ARG A 476 -28.22 -25.78 1.03
CA ARG A 476 -27.52 -25.53 2.31
C ARG A 476 -26.25 -24.70 2.12
N THR A 477 -25.43 -25.08 1.14
CA THR A 477 -24.19 -24.36 0.80
C THR A 477 -24.49 -22.92 0.37
N ARG A 478 -25.56 -22.71 -0.40
CA ARG A 478 -26.03 -21.38 -0.82
C ARG A 478 -26.50 -20.52 0.35
N ASP A 479 -27.26 -21.08 1.28
CA ASP A 479 -27.70 -20.38 2.49
C ASP A 479 -26.52 -20.05 3.43
N GLU A 480 -25.54 -20.95 3.54
CA GLU A 480 -24.32 -20.71 4.31
C GLU A 480 -23.45 -19.61 3.69
N ALA A 481 -23.26 -19.62 2.37
CA ALA A 481 -22.58 -18.57 1.63
C ALA A 481 -23.31 -17.21 1.74
N SER A 482 -24.64 -17.19 1.63
CA SER A 482 -25.47 -16.00 1.81
C SER A 482 -25.31 -15.39 3.22
N ARG A 483 -25.36 -16.24 4.26
CA ARG A 483 -25.15 -15.81 5.66
C ARG A 483 -23.70 -15.39 5.92
N ALA A 484 -22.71 -15.97 5.24
CA ALA A 484 -21.33 -15.53 5.31
C ALA A 484 -21.13 -14.13 4.69
N LEU A 485 -21.71 -13.91 3.50
CA LEU A 485 -21.68 -12.61 2.81
C LEU A 485 -22.37 -11.52 3.64
N GLN A 486 -23.51 -11.81 4.26
CA GLN A 486 -24.19 -10.85 5.15
C GLN A 486 -23.29 -10.44 6.33
N ARG A 487 -22.68 -11.39 7.04
CA ARG A 487 -21.78 -11.08 8.17
C ARG A 487 -20.57 -10.25 7.73
N ALA A 488 -19.99 -10.55 6.56
CA ALA A 488 -18.89 -9.78 6.00
C ALA A 488 -19.32 -8.33 5.67
N HIS A 489 -20.51 -8.16 5.07
CA HIS A 489 -21.07 -6.83 4.80
C HIS A 489 -21.32 -6.03 6.09
N GLU A 490 -21.88 -6.66 7.13
CA GLU A 490 -22.11 -6.04 8.45
C GLU A 490 -20.79 -5.62 9.14
N GLN A 491 -19.74 -6.43 9.03
CA GLN A 491 -18.40 -6.06 9.51
C GLN A 491 -17.83 -4.85 8.74
N THR A 492 -17.85 -4.88 7.41
CA THR A 492 -17.35 -3.77 6.57
C THR A 492 -18.12 -2.47 6.82
N GLU A 493 -19.45 -2.52 6.94
CA GLU A 493 -20.27 -1.35 7.31
C GLU A 493 -19.92 -0.80 8.71
N THR A 494 -19.55 -1.67 9.65
CA THR A 494 -19.16 -1.27 11.00
C THR A 494 -17.79 -0.59 11.01
N VAL A 495 -16.80 -1.14 10.29
CA VAL A 495 -15.49 -0.52 10.09
C VAL A 495 -15.62 0.83 9.37
N ARG A 496 -16.42 0.90 8.29
CA ARG A 496 -16.66 2.15 7.54
C ARG A 496 -17.25 3.25 8.43
N LYS A 497 -18.22 2.93 9.30
CA LYS A 497 -18.79 3.89 10.27
C LYS A 497 -17.79 4.33 11.33
N CYS A 498 -16.95 3.43 11.82
CA CYS A 498 -15.86 3.76 12.74
C CYS A 498 -14.87 4.75 12.09
N LEU A 499 -14.35 4.43 10.91
CA LEU A 499 -13.41 5.28 10.16
C LEU A 499 -14.03 6.65 9.83
N GLN A 500 -15.29 6.68 9.39
CA GLN A 500 -16.02 7.93 9.12
C GLN A 500 -16.16 8.81 10.37
N THR A 501 -16.31 8.19 11.56
CA THR A 501 -16.32 8.91 12.85
C THR A 501 -14.94 9.45 13.22
N THR A 502 -13.86 8.68 12.98
CA THR A 502 -12.48 9.12 13.19
C THR A 502 -12.09 10.28 12.25
N VAL A 503 -12.52 10.25 10.98
CA VAL A 503 -12.30 11.37 10.04
C VAL A 503 -13.00 12.65 10.54
N ALA A 504 -14.28 12.57 10.92
CA ALA A 504 -15.01 13.72 11.46
C ALA A 504 -14.47 14.25 12.80
N GLU A 505 -13.72 13.42 13.55
CA GLU A 505 -12.96 13.84 14.72
C GLU A 505 -11.70 14.63 14.33
N LEU A 506 -10.89 14.08 13.42
CA LEU A 506 -9.66 14.70 12.92
C LEU A 506 -9.93 16.03 12.18
N GLU A 507 -10.99 16.11 11.37
CA GLU A 507 -11.44 17.35 10.73
C GLU A 507 -11.74 18.46 11.76
N ARG A 508 -12.38 18.10 12.88
CA ARG A 508 -12.72 19.04 13.96
C ARG A 508 -11.48 19.49 14.73
N GLN A 509 -10.54 18.58 14.97
CA GLN A 509 -9.25 18.88 15.60
C GLN A 509 -8.38 19.79 14.70
N LEU A 510 -8.38 19.55 13.39
CA LEU A 510 -7.72 20.42 12.40
C LEU A 510 -8.36 21.82 12.36
N ALA A 511 -9.69 21.92 12.41
CA ALA A 511 -10.39 23.19 12.50
C ALA A 511 -10.06 23.96 13.80
N ALA A 512 -10.03 23.26 14.94
CA ALA A 512 -9.64 23.84 16.23
C ALA A 512 -8.18 24.34 16.24
N SER A 513 -7.26 23.54 15.70
CA SER A 513 -5.83 23.92 15.56
C SER A 513 -5.66 25.16 14.66
N ARG A 514 -6.34 25.22 13.51
CA ARG A 514 -6.36 26.41 12.65
C ARG A 514 -6.88 27.66 13.37
N ALA A 515 -7.92 27.51 14.20
CA ALA A 515 -8.45 28.61 15.01
C ALA A 515 -7.46 29.07 16.10
N GLN A 516 -6.76 28.14 16.76
CA GLN A 516 -5.71 28.46 17.74
C GLN A 516 -4.54 29.22 17.09
N VAL A 517 -4.04 28.76 15.93
CA VAL A 517 -3.00 29.46 15.17
C VAL A 517 -3.45 30.89 14.81
N SER A 518 -4.65 31.06 14.26
CA SER A 518 -5.16 32.40 13.91
C SER A 518 -5.31 33.34 15.11
N THR A 519 -5.54 32.81 16.32
CA THR A 519 -5.56 33.60 17.56
C THR A 519 -4.15 34.00 17.98
N ALA A 520 -3.22 33.05 18.03
CA ALA A 520 -1.81 33.31 18.37
C ALA A 520 -1.14 34.30 17.41
N GLU A 521 -1.49 34.27 16.12
CA GLU A 521 -1.00 35.25 15.14
C GLU A 521 -1.51 36.68 15.40
N LYS A 522 -2.76 36.83 15.85
CA LYS A 522 -3.32 38.14 16.25
C LYS A 522 -2.65 38.65 17.52
N GLU A 523 -2.48 37.80 18.53
CA GLU A 523 -1.77 38.14 19.77
C GLU A 523 -0.32 38.56 19.52
N ARG A 524 0.39 37.84 18.63
CA ARG A 524 1.74 38.19 18.16
C ARG A 524 1.76 39.56 17.48
N GLU A 525 0.80 39.83 16.58
CA GLU A 525 0.73 41.09 15.85
C GLU A 525 0.33 42.26 16.76
N GLU A 526 -0.58 42.06 17.72
CA GLU A 526 -0.88 43.03 18.78
C GLU A 526 0.35 43.36 19.62
N LEU A 527 1.10 42.35 20.08
CA LEU A 527 2.32 42.55 20.85
C LEU A 527 3.38 43.32 20.04
N LYS A 528 3.57 42.94 18.77
CA LYS A 528 4.46 43.65 17.82
C LYS A 528 4.06 45.12 17.64
N ASN A 529 2.76 45.42 17.51
CA ASN A 529 2.28 46.79 17.40
C ASN A 529 2.46 47.59 18.70
N ARG A 530 2.22 46.97 19.88
CA ARG A 530 2.49 47.60 21.19
C ARG A 530 3.99 47.92 21.35
N LEU A 531 4.88 47.00 21.00
CA LEU A 531 6.34 47.21 21.05
C LEU A 531 6.81 48.29 20.06
N HIS A 532 6.30 48.28 18.82
CA HIS A 532 6.60 49.32 17.83
C HIS A 532 6.19 50.71 18.32
N TRP A 533 5.01 50.85 18.94
CA TRP A 533 4.54 52.12 19.49
C TRP A 533 5.39 52.61 20.68
N GLN A 534 5.80 51.69 21.57
CA GLN A 534 6.74 52.00 22.66
C GLN A 534 8.09 52.47 22.13
N MET A 535 8.64 51.78 21.12
CA MET A 535 9.90 52.15 20.45
C MET A 535 9.79 53.54 19.82
N LYS A 536 8.73 53.83 19.06
CA LYS A 536 8.49 55.14 18.44
C LYS A 536 8.48 56.27 19.48
N ARG A 537 7.78 56.09 20.61
CA ARG A 537 7.77 57.07 21.71
C ARG A 537 9.15 57.24 22.36
N LEU A 538 9.94 56.18 22.47
CA LEU A 538 11.32 56.27 22.98
C LEU A 538 12.23 57.06 22.03
N THR A 539 12.10 56.86 20.71
CA THR A 539 12.80 57.65 19.69
C THR A 539 12.41 59.12 19.76
N GLU A 540 11.11 59.44 19.79
CA GLU A 540 10.61 60.82 19.92
C GLU A 540 11.12 61.53 21.19
N ASN A 541 11.13 60.82 22.33
CA ASN A 541 11.69 61.33 23.58
C ASN A 541 13.21 61.57 23.50
N PHE A 542 13.94 60.70 22.79
CA PHE A 542 15.38 60.80 22.59
C PHE A 542 15.75 61.96 21.66
N GLU A 543 15.01 62.16 20.57
CA GLU A 543 15.13 63.32 19.68
C GLU A 543 14.88 64.64 20.44
N GLN A 544 13.83 64.70 21.26
CA GLN A 544 13.58 65.86 22.14
C GLN A 544 14.72 66.10 23.14
N ALA A 545 15.30 65.04 23.71
CA ALA A 545 16.46 65.15 24.59
C ALA A 545 17.70 65.67 23.85
N GLN A 546 17.97 65.18 22.63
CA GLN A 546 19.05 65.69 21.78
C GLN A 546 18.88 67.16 21.43
N LEU A 547 17.68 67.58 21.01
CA LEU A 547 17.37 69.00 20.72
C LEU A 547 17.56 69.89 21.97
N ARG A 548 17.18 69.41 23.15
CA ARG A 548 17.41 70.11 24.42
C ARG A 548 18.91 70.21 24.76
N ILE A 549 19.68 69.14 24.55
CA ILE A 549 21.14 69.15 24.73
C ILE A 549 21.80 70.15 23.77
N LEU A 550 21.42 70.15 22.49
CA LEU A 550 21.93 71.10 21.49
C LEU A 550 21.59 72.56 21.85
N GLY A 551 20.35 72.81 22.32
CA GLY A 551 19.94 74.13 22.80
C GLY A 551 20.76 74.60 24.01
N LEU A 552 20.98 73.72 24.99
CA LEU A 552 21.83 74.00 26.16
C LEU A 552 23.30 74.22 25.76
N GLN A 553 23.84 73.43 24.84
CA GLN A 553 25.19 73.63 24.29
C GLN A 553 25.31 74.99 23.59
N THR A 554 24.29 75.40 22.83
CA THR A 554 24.23 76.72 22.17
C THR A 554 24.19 77.85 23.20
N GLN A 555 23.40 77.71 24.27
CA GLN A 555 23.36 78.67 25.38
C GLN A 555 24.71 78.76 26.11
N VAL A 556 25.36 77.64 26.41
CA VAL A 556 26.69 77.59 27.03
C VAL A 556 27.76 78.21 26.13
N GLN A 557 27.69 77.99 24.80
CA GLN A 557 28.59 78.64 23.85
C GLN A 557 28.35 80.16 23.78
N SER A 558 27.10 80.60 23.82
CA SER A 558 26.75 82.03 23.89
C SER A 558 27.31 82.68 25.16
N LEU A 559 27.05 82.07 26.33
CA LEU A 559 27.56 82.52 27.63
C LEU A 559 29.09 82.56 27.70
N ARG A 560 29.77 81.58 27.10
CA ARG A 560 31.24 81.62 26.95
C ARG A 560 31.69 82.82 26.11
N ARG A 561 31.04 83.08 24.96
CA ARG A 561 31.37 84.23 24.09
C ARG A 561 31.11 85.56 24.79
N THR A 562 30.02 85.71 25.55
CA THR A 562 29.76 86.93 26.33
C THR A 562 30.76 87.11 27.46
N ALA A 563 31.10 86.05 28.20
CA ALA A 563 32.13 86.11 29.24
C ALA A 563 33.50 86.52 28.67
N SER A 564 33.93 85.91 27.56
CA SER A 564 35.14 86.31 26.83
C SER A 564 35.07 87.70 26.19
N SER A 565 33.89 88.33 26.13
CA SER A 565 33.67 89.69 25.60
C SER A 565 33.57 90.75 26.71
N THR A 566 33.72 90.39 27.99
CA THR A 566 33.57 91.29 29.15
C THR A 566 34.77 91.17 30.11
N GLY A 567 35.96 90.86 29.57
CA GLY A 567 37.11 90.35 30.34
C GLY A 567 38.48 90.85 29.92
N ASP A 568 38.61 92.10 29.44
CA ASP A 568 39.87 92.84 29.57
C ASP A 568 39.90 93.47 30.98
N GLY A 569 40.56 92.80 31.92
CA GLY A 569 40.67 93.23 33.31
C GLY A 569 41.36 92.18 34.17
N ASP A 570 42.37 92.60 34.94
CA ASP A 570 43.29 91.71 35.65
C ASP A 570 42.61 90.70 36.59
N GLY A 571 43.17 89.49 36.62
CA GLY A 571 42.54 88.35 37.29
C GLY A 571 42.78 88.26 38.78
N GLU A 572 41.94 87.46 39.44
CA GLU A 572 42.34 86.72 40.64
C GLU A 572 41.81 85.28 40.57
N ASN A 573 42.51 84.34 41.22
CA ASN A 573 42.38 82.91 40.96
C ASN A 573 41.20 82.28 41.73
N GLN A 574 39.97 82.49 41.26
CA GLN A 574 38.77 81.99 41.96
C GLN A 574 38.46 80.53 41.59
N GLU A 575 38.95 79.62 42.42
CA GLU A 575 38.82 78.17 42.29
C GLU A 575 37.34 77.71 42.33
N CYS A 576 36.85 77.10 41.25
CA CYS A 576 35.45 76.73 41.12
C CYS A 576 35.11 75.49 41.98
N THR A 577 34.20 75.66 42.94
CA THR A 577 33.88 74.72 44.02
C THR A 577 33.22 73.41 43.59
N CYS A 578 33.00 73.17 42.30
CA CYS A 578 32.36 71.95 41.78
C CYS A 578 33.28 70.72 41.69
N LYS A 579 34.61 70.87 41.87
CA LYS A 579 35.55 69.72 41.80
C LYS A 579 35.36 68.68 42.90
N ASN A 580 34.90 69.06 44.10
CA ASN A 580 34.94 68.21 45.29
C ASN A 580 33.75 67.22 45.42
N PHE A 581 33.00 66.96 44.34
CA PHE A 581 31.77 66.16 44.38
C PHE A 581 31.81 64.83 43.60
N PHE A 582 32.92 64.49 42.96
CA PHE A 582 33.07 63.24 42.18
C PHE A 582 34.28 62.36 42.58
N ASP A 583 35.14 62.81 43.49
CA ASP A 583 36.26 62.01 44.03
C ASP A 583 35.87 61.32 45.36
N ASN A 584 34.93 60.38 45.28
CA ASN A 584 34.83 59.23 46.20
C ASN A 584 34.01 58.10 45.52
N PRO A 585 34.29 56.82 45.83
CA PRO A 585 33.80 55.67 45.06
C PRO A 585 32.36 55.25 45.38
#